data_AF-A0AAW4PZ95-F1
#
_entry.id   AF-A0AAW4PZ95-F1
#
_cell.length_a   1.000
_cell.length_b   1.000
_cell.length_c   1.000
_cell.angle_alpha   90.00
_cell.angle_beta   90.00
_cell.angle_gamma   90.00
#
_symmetry.space_group_name_H-M   'P 1'
#
loop_
_entity.id
_entity.type
_entity.pdbx_description
1 polymer ?
#
loop_
_entity_poly.entity_id
_entity_poly.type
_entity_poly.pdbx_seq_one_letter_code
_entity_poly.pdbx_strand_id
1 'polypeptide(L)'
;MDAPLAITTKAFVTSHHVARSFPFGREPVHMSVETAMRRIADADDSRTSQADRDQQFEMYRKTLRALEEIDADDDDEGITVVSNWIIDEMERTGKRPSSKAVRERAREFCHNNEYEIPSDSWLRT
;
A
#
# COMPACT_ATOMS: atom_id res chain seq x y z
N MET A 1 -11.89 -22.94 -48.74
CA MET A 1 -10.66 -22.16 -49.03
C MET A 1 -10.48 -21.27 -47.83
N ASP A 2 -9.87 -21.87 -46.83
CA ASP A 2 -9.91 -21.43 -45.45
C ASP A 2 -8.67 -20.58 -45.16
N ALA A 3 -8.90 -19.38 -44.65
CA ALA A 3 -7.85 -18.47 -44.21
C ALA A 3 -7.31 -18.93 -42.85
N PRO A 4 -5.99 -18.97 -42.62
CA PRO A 4 -5.48 -19.11 -41.26
C PRO A 4 -5.34 -17.75 -40.57
N LEU A 5 -5.80 -17.75 -39.33
CA LEU A 5 -5.84 -16.68 -38.35
C LEU A 5 -4.44 -16.19 -37.95
N ALA A 6 -4.29 -14.88 -37.84
CA ALA A 6 -3.10 -14.23 -37.32
C ALA A 6 -2.92 -14.52 -35.82
N ILE A 7 -1.81 -15.16 -35.46
CA ILE A 7 -1.40 -15.37 -34.07
C ILE A 7 -0.57 -14.15 -33.67
N THR A 8 -1.19 -13.20 -32.96
CA THR A 8 -0.47 -12.13 -32.27
C THR A 8 0.17 -12.70 -31.01
N THR A 9 1.45 -13.06 -31.10
CA THR A 9 2.27 -13.37 -29.93
C THR A 9 2.55 -12.06 -29.19
N LYS A 10 1.93 -11.90 -28.01
CA LYS A 10 2.25 -10.85 -27.04
C LYS A 10 3.73 -10.96 -26.69
N ALA A 11 4.47 -9.86 -26.87
CA ALA A 11 5.86 -9.75 -26.47
C ALA A 11 6.01 -9.99 -24.96
N PHE A 12 6.91 -10.90 -24.60
CA PHE A 12 7.40 -11.10 -23.24
C PHE A 12 8.24 -9.85 -22.89
N VAL A 13 7.72 -8.98 -22.03
CA VAL A 13 8.52 -7.89 -21.46
C VAL A 13 9.44 -8.52 -20.42
N THR A 14 10.70 -8.71 -20.81
CA THR A 14 11.80 -8.95 -19.87
C THR A 14 12.01 -7.66 -19.07
N SER A 15 11.36 -7.54 -17.91
CA SER A 15 11.76 -6.55 -16.91
C SER A 15 13.17 -6.87 -16.46
N HIS A 16 14.12 -6.08 -16.96
CA HIS A 16 15.47 -6.02 -16.41
C HIS A 16 15.36 -5.48 -14.98
N HIS A 17 15.37 -6.39 -14.01
CA HIS A 17 15.50 -6.06 -12.61
C HIS A 17 16.88 -5.42 -12.41
N VAL A 18 16.93 -4.09 -12.37
CA VAL A 18 18.12 -3.38 -11.89
C VAL A 18 18.12 -3.59 -10.39
N ALA A 19 18.93 -4.54 -9.92
CA ALA A 19 19.25 -4.67 -8.51
C ALA A 19 19.70 -3.30 -8.00
N ARG A 20 18.87 -2.63 -7.20
CA ARG A 20 19.23 -1.41 -6.48
C ARG A 20 20.37 -1.78 -5.54
N SER A 21 21.60 -1.56 -5.99
CA SER A 21 22.78 -1.66 -5.15
C SER A 21 22.73 -0.49 -4.17
N PHE A 22 22.39 -0.76 -2.91
CA PHE A 22 22.43 0.23 -1.84
C PHE A 22 23.86 0.29 -1.26
N PRO A 23 24.64 1.36 -1.52
CA PRO A 23 25.89 1.56 -0.81
C PRO A 23 25.57 2.06 0.60
N PHE A 24 26.17 1.41 1.60
CA PHE A 24 26.01 1.58 3.06
C PHE A 24 24.88 0.77 3.70
N GLY A 25 25.28 -0.26 4.45
CA GLY A 25 24.43 -1.14 5.25
C GLY A 25 23.64 -0.42 6.35
N ARG A 26 22.55 0.23 5.95
CA ARG A 26 21.28 0.11 6.66
C ARG A 26 20.45 -0.88 5.87
N GLU A 27 20.13 -2.01 6.49
CA GLU A 27 19.00 -2.84 6.02
C GLU A 27 17.78 -1.92 5.81
N PRO A 28 16.93 -2.19 4.81
CA PRO A 28 15.70 -1.44 4.65
C PRO A 28 14.96 -1.46 5.99
N VAL A 29 14.51 -0.29 6.45
CA VAL A 29 13.62 -0.21 7.61
C VAL A 29 12.25 -0.67 7.16
N HIS A 30 12.11 -1.98 6.95
CA HIS A 30 10.84 -2.64 6.66
C HIS A 30 9.85 -2.30 7.77
N MET A 31 8.74 -1.68 7.39
CA MET A 31 7.69 -1.36 8.34
C MET A 31 6.59 -2.41 8.23
N SER A 32 6.57 -3.35 9.16
CA SER A 32 5.46 -4.30 9.25
C SER A 32 4.14 -3.59 9.53
N VAL A 33 3.03 -4.21 9.13
CA VAL A 33 1.67 -3.70 9.41
C VAL A 33 1.49 -3.38 10.90
N GLU A 34 1.97 -4.24 11.80
CA GLU A 34 1.83 -4.00 13.25
C GLU A 34 2.63 -2.78 13.72
N THR A 35 3.82 -2.56 13.15
CA THR A 35 4.64 -1.38 13.46
C THR A 35 3.98 -0.10 12.96
N ALA A 36 3.43 -0.13 11.74
CA ALA A 36 2.66 0.96 11.17
C ALA A 36 1.43 1.30 12.02
N MET A 37 0.63 0.28 12.37
CA MET A 37 -0.58 0.46 13.16
C MET A 37 -0.29 1.03 14.55
N ARG A 38 0.82 0.63 15.19
CA ARG A 38 1.26 1.22 16.46
C ARG A 38 1.56 2.71 16.29
N ARG A 39 2.33 3.10 15.26
CA ARG A 39 2.66 4.52 15.02
C ARG A 39 1.43 5.37 14.74
N ILE A 40 0.48 4.86 13.95
CA ILE A 40 -0.79 5.53 13.69
C ILE A 40 -1.60 5.67 14.99
N ALA A 41 -1.57 4.67 15.87
CA ALA A 41 -2.26 4.73 17.16
C ALA A 41 -1.63 5.76 18.10
N ASP A 42 -0.31 5.87 18.10
CA ASP A 42 0.44 6.85 18.90
C ASP A 42 0.21 8.29 18.41
N ALA A 43 0.03 8.49 17.11
CA ALA A 43 -0.27 9.80 16.52
C ALA A 43 -1.76 10.22 16.68
N ASP A 44 -2.66 9.27 16.91
CA ASP A 44 -4.09 9.53 17.05
C ASP A 44 -4.45 10.07 18.45
N ASP A 45 -4.43 11.39 18.63
CA ASP A 45 -4.92 12.11 19.82
C ASP A 45 -6.45 12.33 19.82
N SER A 46 -7.21 11.55 19.02
CA SER A 46 -8.61 11.91 18.73
C SER A 46 -9.57 11.70 19.92
N ARG A 47 -10.45 12.69 20.09
CA ARG A 47 -11.50 12.77 21.12
C ARG A 47 -12.74 11.92 20.81
N THR A 48 -12.60 10.90 19.95
CA THR A 48 -13.70 10.07 19.41
C THR A 48 -13.97 8.85 20.30
N SER A 49 -15.15 8.25 20.19
CA SER A 49 -15.48 7.04 20.96
C SER A 49 -14.51 5.89 20.62
N GLN A 50 -14.16 5.06 21.61
CA GLN A 50 -13.18 3.99 21.45
C GLN A 50 -13.61 2.92 20.43
N ALA A 51 -14.91 2.60 20.36
CA ALA A 51 -15.42 1.60 19.41
C ALA A 51 -15.31 2.05 17.94
N ASP A 52 -15.57 3.34 17.66
CA ASP A 52 -15.42 3.89 16.31
C ASP A 52 -13.95 3.93 15.88
N ARG A 53 -13.05 4.15 16.84
CA ARG A 53 -11.59 4.08 16.63
C ARG A 53 -11.18 2.67 16.22
N ASP A 54 -11.56 1.66 16.98
CA ASP A 54 -11.13 0.28 16.73
C ASP A 54 -11.61 -0.22 15.36
N GLN A 55 -12.87 0.07 15.00
CA GLN A 55 -13.40 -0.30 13.68
C GLN A 55 -12.66 0.41 12.55
N GLN A 56 -12.32 1.69 12.71
CA GLN A 56 -11.59 2.44 11.69
C GLN A 56 -10.15 1.95 11.54
N PHE A 57 -9.47 1.64 12.65
CA PHE A 57 -8.12 1.09 12.67
C PHE A 57 -8.05 -0.31 12.03
N GLU A 58 -9.07 -1.13 12.20
CA GLU A 58 -9.17 -2.42 11.51
C GLU A 58 -9.24 -2.23 9.98
N MET A 59 -9.94 -1.20 9.50
CA MET A 59 -10.02 -0.91 8.07
C MET A 59 -8.69 -0.38 7.51
N TYR A 60 -7.92 0.36 8.32
CA TYR A 60 -6.56 0.74 7.96
C TYR A 60 -5.66 -0.49 7.88
N ARG A 61 -5.70 -1.36 8.90
CA ARG A 61 -4.94 -2.63 8.93
C ARG A 61 -5.20 -3.47 7.69
N LYS A 62 -6.46 -3.63 7.28
CA LYS A 62 -6.81 -4.33 6.02
C LYS A 62 -6.18 -3.69 4.79
N THR A 63 -6.13 -2.36 4.77
CA THR A 63 -5.52 -1.62 3.66
C THR A 63 -4.01 -1.82 3.61
N LEU A 64 -3.33 -1.80 4.76
CA LEU A 64 -1.88 -2.04 4.82
C LEU A 64 -1.51 -3.49 4.51
N ARG A 65 -2.30 -4.47 4.97
CA ARG A 65 -2.12 -5.89 4.57
C ARG A 65 -2.30 -6.09 3.07
N ALA A 66 -3.27 -5.41 2.47
CA ALA A 66 -3.46 -5.49 1.04
C ALA A 66 -2.28 -4.90 0.24
N LEU A 67 -1.51 -3.97 0.82
CA LEU A 67 -0.26 -3.49 0.21
C LEU A 67 0.86 -4.53 0.33
N GLU A 68 1.00 -5.12 1.53
CA GLU A 68 1.94 -6.23 1.81
C GLU A 68 1.74 -7.42 0.84
N GLU A 69 0.49 -7.67 0.42
CA GLU A 69 0.13 -8.76 -0.49
C GLU A 69 0.38 -8.47 -1.98
N ILE A 70 0.58 -7.21 -2.39
CA ILE A 70 0.67 -6.84 -3.81
C ILE A 70 2.05 -7.16 -4.40
N ASP A 71 3.12 -6.78 -3.71
CA ASP A 71 4.49 -7.10 -4.14
C ASP A 71 5.39 -7.29 -2.91
N ALA A 72 5.87 -8.51 -2.69
CA ALA A 72 6.74 -8.84 -1.57
C ALA A 72 8.20 -8.39 -1.78
N ASP A 73 8.57 -8.00 -3.01
CA ASP A 73 9.91 -7.53 -3.36
C ASP A 73 10.05 -6.00 -3.18
N ASP A 74 8.99 -5.29 -2.73
CA ASP A 74 8.98 -3.83 -2.51
C ASP A 74 9.50 -3.40 -1.12
N ASP A 75 10.03 -4.33 -0.34
CA ASP A 75 10.54 -4.09 1.02
C ASP A 75 9.50 -3.45 1.97
N ASP A 76 8.19 -3.69 1.78
CA ASP A 76 7.09 -3.06 2.52
C ASP A 76 7.03 -1.52 2.32
N GLU A 77 7.54 -1.01 1.18
CA GLU A 77 7.55 0.42 0.86
C GLU A 77 6.13 1.00 0.87
N GLY A 78 5.15 0.26 0.34
CA GLY A 78 3.75 0.67 0.37
C GLY A 78 3.21 0.90 1.78
N ILE A 79 3.55 0.03 2.74
CA ILE A 79 3.15 0.18 4.14
C ILE A 79 3.76 1.47 4.70
N THR A 80 5.05 1.71 4.46
CA THR A 80 5.75 2.89 4.95
C THR A 80 5.13 4.18 4.40
N VAL A 81 4.93 4.26 3.09
CA VAL A 81 4.42 5.47 2.41
C VAL A 81 3.01 5.82 2.88
N VAL A 82 2.11 4.83 2.92
CA VAL A 82 0.71 5.07 3.32
C VAL A 82 0.61 5.39 4.81
N SER A 83 1.38 4.71 5.66
CA SER A 83 1.38 4.98 7.12
C SER A 83 1.88 6.37 7.45
N ASN A 84 2.97 6.81 6.81
CA ASN A 84 3.50 8.16 7.00
C ASN A 84 2.49 9.22 6.53
N TRP A 85 1.82 8.99 5.40
CA TRP A 85 0.77 9.89 4.93
C TRP A 85 -0.42 9.98 5.90
N ILE A 86 -0.84 8.87 6.52
CA ILE A 86 -1.90 8.88 7.54
C ILE A 86 -1.49 9.77 8.73
N ILE A 87 -0.26 9.60 9.23
CA ILE A 87 0.26 10.36 10.37
C ILE A 87 0.35 11.86 10.03
N ASP A 88 0.93 12.19 8.88
CA ASP A 88 1.02 13.57 8.38
C ASP A 88 -0.37 14.20 8.25
N GLU A 89 -1.35 13.46 7.73
CA GLU A 89 -2.72 13.94 7.60
C GLU A 89 -3.39 14.20 8.96
N MET A 90 -3.11 13.36 9.97
CA MET A 90 -3.56 13.56 11.35
C MET A 90 -2.92 14.80 11.98
N GLU A 91 -1.60 14.97 11.84
CA GLU A 91 -0.85 16.13 12.34
C GLU A 91 -1.32 17.42 11.68
N ARG A 92 -1.56 17.39 10.37
CA ARG A 92 -1.97 18.54 9.55
C ARG A 92 -3.40 18.97 9.82
N THR A 93 -4.33 18.02 9.99
CA THR A 93 -5.77 18.32 10.09
C THR A 93 -6.33 18.22 11.49
N GLY A 94 -5.60 17.62 12.43
CA GLY A 94 -6.07 17.25 13.76
C GLY A 94 -7.17 16.18 13.74
N LYS A 95 -7.33 15.46 12.63
CA LYS A 95 -8.40 14.47 12.42
C LYS A 95 -7.86 13.24 11.70
N ARG A 96 -8.44 12.08 12.02
CA ARG A 96 -8.15 10.84 11.30
C ARG A 96 -8.69 10.88 9.87
N PRO A 97 -7.92 10.46 8.85
CA PRO A 97 -8.45 10.32 7.50
C PRO A 97 -9.55 9.25 7.43
N SER A 98 -10.52 9.38 6.53
CA SER A 98 -11.52 8.32 6.36
C SER A 98 -10.88 7.02 5.85
N SER A 99 -11.43 5.85 6.18
CA SER A 99 -10.91 4.57 5.65
C SER A 99 -10.98 4.47 4.13
N LYS A 100 -11.90 5.22 3.49
CA LYS A 100 -11.97 5.34 2.03
C LYS A 100 -10.77 6.12 1.49
N ALA A 101 -10.43 7.25 2.11
CA ALA A 101 -9.28 8.06 1.71
C ALA A 101 -7.95 7.28 1.84
N VAL A 102 -7.80 6.48 2.90
CA VAL A 102 -6.62 5.61 3.05
C VAL A 102 -6.53 4.58 1.91
N ARG A 103 -7.66 3.94 1.54
CA ARG A 103 -7.70 2.99 0.41
C ARG A 103 -7.40 3.65 -0.93
N GLU A 104 -7.92 4.86 -1.14
CA GLU A 104 -7.61 5.67 -2.32
C GLU A 104 -6.13 5.97 -2.40
N ARG A 105 -5.53 6.40 -1.30
CA ARG A 105 -4.09 6.66 -1.23
C ARG A 105 -3.25 5.43 -1.54
N ALA A 106 -3.64 4.27 -1.02
CA ALA A 106 -2.98 2.99 -1.31
C ALA A 106 -3.06 2.63 -2.80
N ARG A 107 -4.23 2.83 -3.44
CA ARG A 107 -4.39 2.63 -4.88
C ARG A 107 -3.52 3.58 -5.71
N GLU A 108 -3.46 4.85 -5.32
CA GLU A 108 -2.59 5.83 -5.98
C GLU A 108 -1.12 5.42 -5.91
N PHE A 109 -0.67 4.95 -4.74
CA PHE A 109 0.68 4.41 -4.58
C PHE A 109 0.94 3.24 -5.54
N CYS A 110 0.03 2.26 -5.59
CA CYS A 110 0.18 1.12 -6.50
C CYS A 110 0.20 1.56 -7.97
N HIS A 111 -0.70 2.47 -8.36
CA HIS A 111 -0.76 2.96 -9.73
C HIS A 111 0.51 3.72 -10.14
N ASN A 112 1.05 4.56 -9.25
CA ASN A 112 2.25 5.35 -9.52
C ASN A 112 3.52 4.52 -9.62
N ASN A 113 3.54 3.34 -8.98
CA ASN A 113 4.65 2.39 -9.06
C ASN A 113 4.40 1.24 -10.06
N GLU A 114 3.34 1.36 -10.87
CA GLU A 114 2.96 0.38 -11.90
C GLU A 114 2.67 -1.04 -11.33
N TYR A 115 2.30 -1.13 -10.06
CA TYR A 115 1.92 -2.38 -9.41
C TYR A 115 0.55 -2.85 -9.87
N GLU A 116 0.46 -4.14 -10.21
CA GLU A 116 -0.81 -4.77 -10.56
C GLU A 116 -1.60 -5.10 -9.30
N ILE A 117 -2.78 -4.48 -9.14
CA ILE A 117 -3.68 -4.79 -8.03
C ILE A 117 -4.55 -6.00 -8.42
N PRO A 118 -4.49 -7.12 -7.68
CA PRO A 118 -5.29 -8.30 -7.95
C PRO A 118 -6.79 -7.99 -8.00
N SER A 119 -7.53 -8.73 -8.83
CA SER A 119 -8.97 -8.48 -9.03
C SER A 119 -9.81 -8.64 -7.75
N ASP A 120 -9.38 -9.53 -6.86
CA ASP A 120 -10.02 -9.84 -5.58
C ASP A 120 -9.39 -9.07 -4.41
N SER A 121 -8.46 -8.15 -4.68
CA SER A 121 -7.80 -7.35 -3.64
C SER A 121 -8.78 -6.40 -2.95
N TRP A 122 -8.60 -6.25 -1.64
CA TRP A 122 -9.27 -5.22 -0.83
C TRP A 122 -9.16 -3.81 -1.43
N LEU A 123 -8.04 -3.47 -2.09
CA LEU A 123 -7.84 -2.16 -2.71
C LEU A 123 -8.79 -1.89 -3.88
N ARG A 124 -9.38 -2.94 -4.46
CA ARG A 124 -10.33 -2.85 -5.58
C ARG A 124 -11.79 -2.65 -5.14
N THR A 125 -12.06 -2.67 -3.84
CA THR A 125 -13.39 -2.50 -3.22
C THR A 125 -13.68 -1.05 -2.86
#